data_AF-A0A971UHG7-F1
#
_entry.id   AF-A0A971UHG7-F1
#
_cell.length_a   1.000
_cell.length_b   1.000
_cell.length_c   1.000
_cell.angle_alpha   90.00
_cell.angle_beta   90.00
_cell.angle_gamma   90.00
#
_symmetry.space_group_name_H-M   'P 1'
#
loop_
_entity.id
_entity.type
_entity.pdbx_description
1 polymer ?
#
loop_
_entity_poly.entity_id
_entity_poly.type
_entity_poly.pdbx_seq_one_letter_code
_entity_poly.pdbx_strand_id
1 'polypeptide(L)' 'MNTLQSCPECGAAWHDGRTCQDDFHRMLFWEAESPEYGVVHHFLVLCYHMQHPSLYSPETLDMGKRMLADFLAGTP' A
#
# COMPACT_ATOMS: atom_id res chain seq x y z
N MET A 1 -22.82 3.51 -19.97
CA MET A 1 -21.54 4.11 -19.52
C MET A 1 -21.09 3.31 -18.31
N ASN A 2 -20.13 2.40 -18.47
CA ASN A 2 -19.64 1.59 -17.35
C ASN A 2 -18.54 2.39 -16.63
N THR A 3 -18.94 3.04 -15.54
CA THR A 3 -18.11 3.89 -14.68
C THR A 3 -16.98 3.06 -14.04
N LEU A 4 -15.74 3.45 -14.34
CA LEU A 4 -14.44 2.96 -13.86
C LEU A 4 -14.47 1.74 -12.91
N GLN A 5 -14.22 0.55 -13.46
CA GLN A 5 -14.08 -0.72 -12.72
C GLN A 5 -12.63 -0.98 -12.26
N SER A 6 -11.75 0.04 -12.29
CA SER A 6 -10.33 -0.11 -12.00
C SER A 6 -9.74 1.17 -11.43
N CYS A 7 -8.72 1.02 -10.60
CA CYS A 7 -7.95 2.13 -10.04
C CYS A 7 -7.25 2.93 -11.16
N PRO A 8 -7.39 4.26 -11.20
CA PRO A 8 -6.72 5.08 -12.21
C PRO A 8 -5.20 5.20 -12.00
N GLU A 9 -4.69 4.86 -10.82
CA GLU A 9 -3.28 5.01 -10.47
C GLU A 9 -2.51 3.70 -10.63
N CYS A 10 -2.98 2.62 -10.00
CA CYS A 10 -2.32 1.32 -10.04
C CYS A 10 -2.92 0.32 -11.05
N GLY A 11 -4.06 0.65 -11.67
CA GLY A 11 -4.74 -0.22 -12.65
C GLY A 11 -5.46 -1.43 -12.06
N ALA A 12 -5.44 -1.62 -10.73
CA ALA A 12 -6.11 -2.74 -10.09
C ALA A 12 -7.62 -2.74 -10.36
N ALA A 13 -8.19 -3.91 -10.65
CA ALA A 13 -9.64 -4.05 -10.76
C ALA A 13 -10.30 -3.82 -9.40
N TRP A 14 -11.36 -3.03 -9.38
CA TRP A 14 -12.19 -2.86 -8.19
C TRP A 14 -13.21 -3.99 -8.12
N HIS A 15 -13.33 -4.60 -6.94
CA HIS A 15 -14.21 -5.74 -6.69
C HIS A 15 -15.23 -5.37 -5.60
N ASP A 16 -16.45 -5.86 -5.74
CA ASP A 16 -17.54 -5.63 -4.76
C ASP A 16 -17.81 -4.15 -4.45
N GLY A 17 -17.52 -3.25 -5.40
CA GLY A 17 -17.65 -1.80 -5.20
C GLY A 17 -16.60 -1.17 -4.27
N ARG A 18 -15.54 -1.91 -3.92
CA ARG A 18 -14.42 -1.42 -3.09
C ARG A 18 -13.29 -0.86 -3.93
N THR A 19 -12.78 0.28 -3.50
CA THR A 19 -11.57 0.90 -4.04
C THR A 19 -10.31 0.33 -3.38
N CYS A 20 -9.14 0.62 -3.93
CA CYS A 20 -7.87 0.28 -3.30
C CYS A 20 -7.72 0.92 -1.91
N GLN A 21 -8.29 2.10 -1.70
CA GLN A 21 -8.27 2.79 -0.40
C GLN A 21 -9.16 2.07 0.63
N ASP A 22 -10.30 1.53 0.22
CA ASP A 22 -11.19 0.77 1.10
C ASP A 22 -10.49 -0.51 1.61
N ASP A 23 -9.84 -1.24 0.70
CA ASP A 23 -9.09 -2.45 1.07
C ASP A 23 -7.86 -2.11 1.93
N PHE A 24 -7.16 -1.00 1.63
CA PHE A 24 -6.05 -0.52 2.46
C PHE A 24 -6.50 -0.21 3.89
N HIS A 25 -7.57 0.59 4.07
CA HIS A 25 -8.11 0.90 5.39
C HIS A 25 -8.64 -0.33 6.12
N ARG A 26 -9.19 -1.31 5.39
CA ARG A 26 -9.61 -2.58 5.99
C ARG A 26 -8.43 -3.33 6.59
N MET A 27 -7.29 -3.38 5.90
CA MET A 27 -6.09 -4.02 6.43
C MET A 27 -5.54 -3.28 7.65
N LEU A 28 -5.50 -1.94 7.63
CA LEU A 28 -5.10 -1.15 8.80
C LEU A 28 -6.02 -1.37 10.00
N PHE A 29 -7.33 -1.50 9.76
CA PHE A 29 -8.29 -1.83 10.80
C PHE A 29 -7.98 -3.21 11.41
N TRP A 30 -7.67 -4.22 10.60
CA TRP A 30 -7.27 -5.53 11.10
C TRP A 30 -5.98 -5.50 11.92
N GLU A 31 -4.97 -4.71 11.50
CA GLU A 31 -3.75 -4.52 12.28
C GLU A 31 -4.01 -3.85 13.64
N ALA A 32 -4.95 -2.92 13.70
CA ALA A 32 -5.33 -2.25 14.95
C ALA A 32 -6.07 -3.19 15.92
N GLU A 33 -6.94 -4.07 15.40
CA GLU A 33 -7.70 -5.05 16.18
C GLU A 33 -6.85 -6.24 16.64
N SER A 34 -5.81 -6.59 15.88
CA SER A 34 -4.96 -7.76 16.11
C SER A 34 -3.49 -7.36 15.88
N PRO A 35 -2.79 -6.90 16.94
CA PRO A 35 -1.43 -6.37 16.83
C PRO A 35 -0.41 -7.33 16.22
N GLU A 36 -0.67 -8.64 16.24
CA GLU A 36 0.15 -9.66 15.58
C GLU A 36 0.27 -9.45 14.06
N TYR A 37 -0.73 -8.83 13.41
CA TYR A 37 -0.66 -8.49 11.98
C TYR A 37 0.25 -7.28 11.72
N GLY A 38 0.49 -6.44 12.72
CA GLY A 38 1.34 -5.25 12.61
C GLY A 38 2.81 -5.55 12.32
N VAL A 39 3.24 -6.82 12.39
CA VAL A 39 4.62 -7.25 12.05
C VAL A 39 4.99 -6.91 10.59
N VAL A 40 4.01 -6.81 9.70
CA VAL A 40 4.21 -6.42 8.29
C VAL A 40 3.75 -5.00 7.96
N HIS A 41 3.38 -4.19 8.96
CA HIS A 41 2.79 -2.85 8.77
C HIS A 41 3.60 -1.98 7.80
N HIS A 42 4.92 -1.88 8.00
CA HIS A 42 5.78 -1.06 7.15
C HIS A 42 5.78 -1.54 5.68
N PHE A 43 5.77 -2.86 5.43
CA PHE A 43 5.68 -3.40 4.08
C PHE A 43 4.32 -3.09 3.46
N LEU A 44 3.24 -3.27 4.22
CA LEU A 44 1.88 -3.00 3.76
C LEU A 44 1.72 -1.54 3.32
N VAL A 45 2.11 -0.61 4.20
CA VAL A 45 2.02 0.84 3.94
C VAL A 45 2.91 1.23 2.76
N LEU A 46 4.15 0.74 2.70
CA LEU A 46 5.06 1.07 1.59
C LEU A 46 4.54 0.55 0.25
N CYS A 47 4.09 -0.71 0.18
CA CYS A 47 3.54 -1.29 -1.05
C CYS A 47 2.31 -0.52 -1.56
N TYR A 48 1.41 -0.10 -0.65
CA TYR A 48 0.26 0.71 -1.02
C TYR A 48 0.68 2.05 -1.65
N HIS A 49 1.65 2.74 -1.04
CA HIS A 49 2.11 4.04 -1.55
C HIS A 49 3.05 3.93 -2.76
N MET A 50 3.68 2.77 -3.01
CA MET A 50 4.35 2.49 -4.28
C MET A 50 3.36 2.37 -5.44
N GLN A 51 2.18 1.81 -5.17
CA GLN A 51 1.09 1.71 -6.14
C GLN A 51 0.31 3.02 -6.27
N HIS A 52 0.26 3.81 -5.19
CA HIS A 52 -0.48 5.06 -5.10
C HIS A 52 0.42 6.26 -4.72
N PRO A 53 1.42 6.61 -5.56
CA PRO A 53 2.44 7.61 -5.21
C PRO A 53 1.89 9.01 -5.00
N SER A 54 0.73 9.37 -5.57
CA SER A 54 0.10 10.68 -5.36
C SER A 54 -0.35 10.94 -3.92
N LEU A 55 -0.45 9.88 -3.10
CA LEU A 55 -0.89 9.95 -1.71
C LEU A 55 0.27 10.08 -0.71
N TYR A 56 1.51 10.16 -1.18
CA TYR A 56 2.69 10.18 -0.31
C TYR A 56 3.70 11.25 -0.73
N SER A 57 4.58 11.65 0.19
CA SER A 57 5.73 12.47 -0.18
C SER A 57 6.62 11.69 -1.15
N PRO A 58 7.00 12.27 -2.31
CA PRO A 58 7.93 11.64 -3.24
C PRO A 58 9.26 11.29 -2.57
N GLU A 59 9.79 12.19 -1.73
CA GLU A 59 11.05 12.01 -1.02
C GLU A 59 10.99 10.84 -0.04
N THR A 60 9.90 10.76 0.74
CA THR A 60 9.70 9.66 1.69
C THR A 60 9.46 8.33 0.96
N LEU A 61 8.72 8.34 -0.16
CA LEU A 61 8.50 7.14 -0.96
C LEU A 61 9.81 6.60 -1.53
N ASP A 62 10.67 7.48 -2.06
CA ASP A 62 11.97 7.13 -2.58
C ASP A 62 12.91 6.60 -1.50
N MET A 63 12.87 7.17 -0.29
CA MET A 63 13.60 6.63 0.85
C MET A 63 13.09 5.24 1.23
N GLY A 64 11.78 5.06 1.33
CA GLY A 64 11.17 3.77 1.65
C GLY A 64 11.55 2.68 0.65
N LYS A 65 11.58 3.00 -0.66
CA LYS A 65 12.05 2.09 -1.70
C LYS A 65 13.52 1.68 -1.53
N ARG A 66 14.39 2.60 -1.13
CA ARG A 66 15.81 2.30 -0.84
C ARG A 66 15.94 1.36 0.35
N MET A 67 15.26 1.67 1.46
CA MET A 67 15.24 0.80 2.64
C MET A 67 14.75 -0.61 2.33
N LEU A 68 13.71 -0.73 1.48
CA LEU A 68 13.24 -2.02 1.00
C LEU A 68 14.29 -2.76 0.18
N ALA A 69 14.99 -2.06 -0.73
CA ALA A 69 16.05 -2.65 -1.54
C ALA A 69 17.21 -3.14 -0.67
N ASP A 70 17.63 -2.36 0.32
CA ASP A 70 18.70 -2.73 1.26
C ASP A 70 18.31 -3.95 2.10
N PHE A 71 17.07 -3.97 2.61
CA PHE A 71 16.52 -5.14 3.33
C PHE A 71 16.53 -6.41 2.46
N LEU A 72 16.11 -6.31 1.20
CA LEU A 72 16.12 -7.44 0.25
C LEU A 72 17.53 -7.90 -0.12
N ALA A 73 18.51 -6.98 -0.14
CA ALA A 73 19.92 -7.29 -0.37
C ALA A 73 20.62 -7.89 0.86
N GLY A 74 19.97 -7.87 2.03
CA GLY A 74 20.57 -8.28 3.30
C GLY A 74 21.66 -7.31 3.79
N THR A 75 21.63 -6.07 3.33
CA THR A 75 22.54 -5.01 3.79
C THR A 75 21.88 -4.23 4.94
N PRO A 76 22.63 -3.91 6.01
CA PRO A 76 22.12 -3.18 7.16
C PRO A 76 21.73 -1.73 6.83
#